data_AF-A0A376LEZ2-F1
#
_entry.id   AF-A0A376LEZ2-F1
#
_cell.length_a   1.000
_cell.length_b   1.000
_cell.length_c   1.000
_cell.angle_alpha   90.00
_cell.angle_beta   90.00
_cell.angle_gamma   90.00
#
_symmetry.space_group_name_H-M   'P 1'
#
loop_
_entity.id
_entity.type
_entity.pdbx_description
1 polymer ?
#
loop_
_entity_poly.entity_id
_entity_poly.type
_entity_poly.pdbx_seq_one_letter_code
_entity_poly.pdbx_strand_id
1 'polypeptide(L)' 'MEFYGGKSPKIASVHQFGLSEENRKDGKKIDYPARPLLGFTGEDVQMIEEIILAHLDR' A
#
# COMPACT_ATOMS: atom_id res chain seq x y z
N MET A 1 3.31 -13.39 -0.38
CA MET A 1 4.65 -12.79 -0.54
C MET A 1 4.87 -11.85 0.64
N GLU A 2 5.71 -12.26 1.59
CA GLU A 2 6.03 -11.45 2.77
C GLU A 2 7.11 -10.44 2.38
N PHE A 3 6.76 -9.15 2.32
CA PHE A 3 7.74 -8.09 2.16
C PHE A 3 8.61 -8.05 3.43
N TYR A 4 9.86 -8.49 3.32
CA TYR A 4 10.86 -8.45 4.39
C TYR A 4 11.16 -6.99 4.77
N GLY A 5 10.66 -6.53 5.93
CA GLY A 5 10.91 -5.15 6.37
C GLY A 5 10.14 -4.63 7.59
N GLY A 6 9.90 -5.40 8.65
CA GLY A 6 9.32 -4.84 9.90
C GLY A 6 7.91 -4.23 9.75
N LYS A 7 7.60 -3.13 10.45
CA LYS A 7 6.25 -2.51 10.46
C LYS A 7 5.94 -1.63 9.24
N SER A 8 6.94 -1.28 8.43
CA SER A 8 6.75 -0.35 7.31
C SER A 8 5.78 -0.87 6.23
N PRO A 9 5.70 -2.17 5.90
CA PRO A 9 4.71 -2.67 4.94
C PRO A 9 3.29 -2.48 5.46
N LYS A 10 3.05 -2.67 6.77
CA LYS A 10 1.73 -2.46 7.38
C LYS A 10 1.28 -1.00 7.29
N ILE A 11 2.16 -0.07 7.63
CA ILE A 11 1.86 1.38 7.56
C ILE A 11 1.55 1.78 6.12
N ALA A 12 2.33 1.28 5.15
CA ALA A 12 2.11 1.53 3.74
C ALA A 12 0.73 1.02 3.30
N SER A 13 0.35 -0.22 3.63
CA SER A 13 -0.97 -0.76 3.28
C SER A 13 -2.13 -0.01 3.94
N VAL A 14 -2.00 0.35 5.23
CA VAL A 14 -3.02 1.10 5.97
C VAL A 14 -3.33 2.42 5.27
N HIS A 15 -2.30 3.19 4.92
CA HIS A 15 -2.49 4.48 4.27
C HIS A 15 -2.85 4.35 2.79
N GLN A 16 -2.28 3.39 2.06
CA GLN A 16 -2.57 3.21 0.63
C GLN A 16 -4.04 2.89 0.39
N PHE A 17 -4.58 1.95 1.16
CA PHE A 17 -5.94 1.45 0.99
C PHE A 17 -6.98 2.08 1.92
N GLY A 18 -6.57 2.98 2.81
CA GLY A 18 -7.47 3.65 3.75
C GLY A 18 -8.06 2.71 4.79
N LEU A 19 -7.21 1.86 5.38
CA LEU A 19 -7.61 0.90 6.39
C LEU A 19 -7.61 1.54 7.79
N SER A 20 -8.28 0.87 8.72
CA SER A 20 -8.18 1.23 10.13
C SER A 20 -6.95 0.60 10.78
N GLU A 21 -6.32 1.33 11.70
CA GLU A 21 -5.30 0.77 12.59
C GLU A 21 -5.62 1.05 14.06
N GLU A 22 -5.35 0.07 14.91
CA GLU A 22 -5.38 0.25 16.36
C GLU A 22 -4.04 0.84 16.83
N ASN A 23 -4.10 1.95 17.56
CA ASN A 23 -2.91 2.51 18.15
C ASN A 23 -2.42 1.60 19.31
N ARG A 24 -1.11 1.53 19.49
CA ARG A 24 -0.51 0.64 20.51
C ARG A 24 -0.57 1.18 21.93
N LYS A 25 -0.88 2.47 22.10
CA LYS A 25 -0.76 3.17 23.38
C LYS A 25 -2.01 3.01 24.23
N ASP A 26 -3.18 3.13 23.62
CA ASP A 26 -4.47 3.08 24.31
C ASP A 26 -5.53 2.24 23.57
N GLY A 27 -5.14 1.51 22.51
CA GLY A 27 -6.02 0.59 21.80
C GLY A 27 -7.09 1.30 20.97
N LYS A 28 -6.97 2.61 20.74
CA LYS A 28 -7.95 3.33 19.91
C LYS A 28 -7.78 2.98 18.46
N LYS A 29 -8.90 2.64 17.83
CA LYS A 29 -9.02 2.47 16.39
C LYS A 29 -9.05 3.83 15.69
N ILE A 30 -8.18 4.02 14.71
CA ILE A 30 -8.08 5.20 13.87
C ILE A 30 -8.38 4.78 12.44
N ASP A 31 -9.34 5.43 11.80
CA ASP A 31 -9.63 5.24 10.38
C ASP A 31 -8.79 6.23 9.56
N TYR A 32 -8.05 5.71 8.58
CA TYR A 32 -7.24 6.53 7.69
C TYR A 32 -7.90 6.66 6.32
N PRO A 33 -7.88 7.85 5.69
CA PRO A 33 -8.30 7.97 4.31
C PRO A 33 -7.30 7.25 3.40
N ALA A 34 -7.80 6.69 2.29
CA ALA A 34 -6.95 6.11 1.26
C ALA A 34 -6.06 7.20 0.62
N ARG A 35 -4.84 6.81 0.24
CA ARG A 35 -3.89 7.66 -0.49
C ARG A 35 -3.82 7.17 -1.94
N PRO A 36 -4.76 7.60 -2.81
CA PRO A 36 -4.73 7.21 -4.21
C PRO A 36 -3.49 7.77 -4.91
N LEU A 37 -3.08 7.12 -5.99
CA LEU A 37 -1.96 7.57 -6.83
C LEU A 37 -2.42 8.76 -7.69
N LEU A 38 -2.27 9.96 -7.15
CA LEU A 38 -2.63 11.19 -7.86
C LEU A 38 -1.75 11.37 -9.09
N GLY A 39 -2.37 11.75 -10.21
CA GLY A 39 -1.68 11.91 -11.48
C GLY A 39 -1.48 10.62 -12.29
N PHE A 40 -2.03 9.49 -11.82
CA PHE A 40 -2.07 8.23 -12.57
C PHE A 40 -3.52 7.86 -12.89
N THR A 41 -3.76 7.51 -14.14
CA THR A 41 -4.99 6.84 -14.56
C THR A 41 -4.91 5.35 -14.22
N GLY A 42 -6.04 4.64 -14.30
CA GLY A 42 -6.05 3.19 -14.15
C GLY A 42 -5.21 2.46 -15.21
N GLU A 43 -5.13 3.03 -16.42
CA GLU A 43 -4.30 2.50 -17.52
C GLU A 43 -2.80 2.68 -17.22
N ASP A 44 -2.41 3.84 -16.67
CA ASP A 44 -1.01 4.08 -16.26
C ASP A 44 -0.57 3.08 -15.18
N VAL A 45 -1.46 2.79 -14.21
CA VAL A 45 -1.18 1.81 -13.16
C VAL A 45 -0.97 0.42 -13.75
N GLN A 46 -1.88 -0.03 -14.63
CA GLN A 46 -1.77 -1.35 -15.27
C GLN A 46 -0.49 -1.48 -16.09
N MET A 47 -0.16 -0.49 -16.91
CA MET A 47 1.07 -0.48 -17.71
C MET A 47 2.33 -0.62 -16.83
N ILE A 48 2.40 0.13 -15.73
CA ILE A 48 3.55 0.08 -14.82
C ILE A 48 3.62 -1.29 -14.12
N GLU A 49 2.49 -1.85 -13.69
CA GLU A 49 2.44 -3.19 -13.09
C GLU A 49 2.96 -4.26 -14.06
N GLU A 50 2.54 -4.23 -15.32
CA GLU A 50 3.01 -5.14 -16.36
C GLU A 50 4.52 -5.02 -16.59
N ILE A 51 5.05 -3.79 -16.64
CA ILE A 51 6.50 -3.54 -16.77
C ILE A 51 7.24 -4.15 -15.59
N ILE A 52 6.78 -3.95 -14.35
CA ILE A 52 7.44 -4.49 -13.16
C ILE A 52 7.45 -6.02 -13.20
N LEU A 53 6.30 -6.64 -13.48
CA LEU A 53 6.18 -8.10 -13.53
C LEU A 53 7.10 -8.73 -14.58
N ALA A 54 7.20 -8.11 -15.77
CA ALA A 54 8.10 -8.56 -16.82
C ALA A 54 9.60 -8.58 -16.41
N HIS A 55 10.00 -7.80 -15.40
CA HIS A 55 11.36 -7.78 -14.86
C HIS A 55 11.57 -8.73 -13.67
N LEU A 56 10.49 -9.29 -13.10
CA LEU A 56 10.53 -10.25 -11.99
C LEU A 56 10.53 -11.71 -12.48
N ASP A 57 10.04 -11.98 -13.68
CA ASP A 57 10.03 -13.31 -14.32
C ASP A 57 11.40 -13.74 -14.90
N ARG A 58 12.51 -13.12 -14.45
CA ARG A 58 13.87 -13.34 -14.98
C ARG A 58 14.85 -13.85 -13.94
#